data_AF-A0A818INC7-F1
#
_entry.id   AF-A0A818INC7-F1
#
_cell.length_a   1.000
_cell.length_b   1.000
_cell.length_c   1.000
_cell.angle_alpha   90.00
_cell.angle_beta   90.00
_cell.angle_gamma   90.00
#
_symmetry.space_group_name_H-M   'P 1'
#
loop_
_entity.id
_entity.type
_entity.pdbx_description
1 polymer ?
#
loop_
_entity_poly.entity_id
_entity_poly.type
_entity_poly.pdbx_seq_one_letter_code
_entity_poly.pdbx_strand_id
1 'polypeptide(L)'
;INQLYSIPTEATVFVRGLGLSAHDVISQLTVGRGGYFKRDGDAMLNYYPSGKEPEMFLFSRQSLPFCARASNQKGIGGQHYQ
;
A
#
# COMPACT_ATOMS: atom_id res chain seq x y z
N ILE A 1 -10.70 -9.98 4.86
CA ILE A 1 -10.25 -8.87 3.99
C ILE A 1 -11.32 -8.39 2.99
N ASN A 2 -12.33 -9.19 2.60
CA ASN A 2 -13.41 -8.78 1.66
C ASN A 2 -14.34 -7.61 2.08
N GLN A 3 -14.25 -7.09 3.31
CA GLN A 3 -15.19 -6.08 3.82
C GLN A 3 -14.85 -4.65 3.37
N LEU A 4 -13.66 -4.40 2.82
CA LEU A 4 -13.23 -3.05 2.43
C LEU A 4 -13.95 -2.52 1.17
N TYR A 5 -14.52 -3.41 0.36
CA TYR A 5 -15.33 -3.03 -0.82
C TYR A 5 -16.66 -2.38 -0.45
N SER A 6 -17.22 -2.67 0.74
CA SER A 6 -18.50 -2.09 1.16
C SER A 6 -18.36 -0.69 1.75
N ILE A 7 -17.13 -0.16 1.89
CA ILE A 7 -16.90 1.19 2.40
C ILE A 7 -17.29 2.20 1.30
N PRO A 8 -18.23 3.13 1.57
CA PRO A 8 -18.62 4.16 0.60
C PRO A 8 -17.44 5.03 0.16
N THR A 9 -17.58 5.69 -0.99
CA THR A 9 -16.57 6.64 -1.49
C THR A 9 -16.48 7.89 -0.61
N GLU A 10 -17.59 8.29 0.00
CA GLU A 10 -17.71 9.50 0.83
C GLU A 10 -17.22 9.27 2.26
N ALA A 11 -16.84 8.03 2.59
CA ALA A 11 -16.39 7.68 3.93
C ALA A 11 -14.98 8.18 4.20
N THR A 12 -14.72 8.52 5.47
CA THR A 12 -13.37 8.77 5.97
C THR A 12 -12.85 7.52 6.68
N VAL A 13 -11.73 6.98 6.21
CA VAL A 13 -11.13 5.74 6.71
C VAL A 13 -9.86 6.04 7.50
N PHE A 14 -9.83 5.57 8.75
CA PHE A 14 -8.67 5.67 9.63
C PHE A 14 -7.93 4.34 9.69
N VAL A 15 -6.67 4.31 9.27
CA VAL A 15 -5.81 3.12 9.31
C VAL A 15 -4.77 3.27 10.41
N ARG A 16 -4.83 2.37 11.41
CA ARG A 16 -3.81 2.26 12.45
C ARG A 16 -2.66 1.36 12.03
N GLY A 17 -1.46 1.93 12.04
CA GLY A 17 -0.21 1.26 11.68
C GLY A 17 0.20 1.54 10.23
N LEU A 18 1.51 1.45 9.99
CA LEU A 18 2.14 1.62 8.67
C LEU A 18 2.91 0.36 8.26
N GLY A 19 2.41 -0.81 8.66
CA GLY A 19 3.00 -2.11 8.34
C GLY A 19 2.44 -2.72 7.05
N LEU A 20 2.75 -4.00 6.79
CA LEU A 20 2.31 -4.72 5.59
C LEU A 20 0.79 -4.68 5.39
N SER A 21 0.02 -4.90 6.45
CA SER A 21 -1.45 -4.86 6.36
C SER A 21 -2.00 -3.48 6.01
N ALA A 22 -1.28 -2.39 6.32
CA ALA A 22 -1.68 -1.06 5.89
C ALA A 22 -1.57 -0.92 4.36
N HIS A 23 -0.53 -1.50 3.75
CA HIS A 23 -0.41 -1.55 2.29
C HIS A 23 -1.54 -2.35 1.64
N ASP A 24 -1.97 -3.45 2.25
CA ASP A 24 -3.13 -4.21 1.77
C ASP A 24 -4.40 -3.34 1.77
N VAL A 25 -4.66 -2.61 2.86
CA VAL A 25 -5.81 -1.69 2.96
C VAL A 25 -5.72 -0.59 1.90
N ILE A 26 -4.56 0.07 1.77
CA ILE A 26 -4.35 1.13 0.77
C ILE A 26 -4.60 0.57 -0.63
N SER A 27 -3.99 -0.56 -0.99
CA SER A 27 -4.11 -1.14 -2.33
C SER A 27 -5.55 -1.52 -2.67
N GLN A 28 -6.32 -2.04 -1.71
CA GLN A 28 -7.73 -2.36 -1.93
C GLN A 28 -8.62 -1.12 -2.06
N LEU A 29 -8.34 -0.07 -1.30
CA LEU A 29 -9.09 1.19 -1.36
C LEU A 29 -8.65 2.13 -2.49
N THR A 30 -7.59 1.77 -3.22
CA THR A 30 -7.04 2.53 -4.37
C THR A 30 -7.17 1.72 -5.66
N VAL A 31 -6.19 0.88 -5.96
CA VAL A 31 -6.15 0.04 -7.16
C VAL A 31 -7.33 -0.93 -7.22
N GLY A 32 -7.72 -1.49 -6.08
CA GLY A 32 -8.92 -2.32 -5.97
C GLY A 32 -10.22 -1.58 -6.36
N ARG A 33 -10.23 -0.25 -6.36
CA ARG A 33 -11.38 0.58 -6.77
C ARG A 33 -11.28 1.12 -8.20
N GLY A 34 -10.22 0.77 -8.92
CA GLY A 34 -9.99 1.15 -10.31
C GLY A 34 -8.98 2.27 -10.50
N GLY A 35 -8.36 2.78 -9.43
CA GLY A 35 -7.21 3.66 -9.57
C GLY A 35 -6.00 2.89 -10.12
N TYR A 36 -5.02 3.60 -10.67
CA TYR A 36 -3.88 2.94 -11.30
C TYR A 36 -2.61 3.76 -11.20
N PHE A 37 -1.47 3.08 -11.34
CA PHE A 37 -0.17 3.72 -11.41
C PHE A 37 0.32 3.74 -12.85
N LYS A 38 0.90 4.86 -13.28
CA LYS A 38 1.55 4.99 -14.58
C LYS A 38 2.91 5.64 -14.38
N ARG A 39 3.90 5.18 -15.15
CA ARG A 39 5.20 5.85 -15.23
C ARG A 39 5.12 6.97 -16.26
N ASP A 40 5.48 8.17 -15.83
CA ASP A 40 5.66 9.30 -16.75
C ASP A 40 7.09 9.33 -17.30
N GLY A 41 7.36 10.28 -18.20
CA GLY A 41 8.61 10.35 -18.98
C GLY A 41 9.90 10.32 -18.15
N ASP A 42 9.85 10.80 -16.90
CA ASP A 42 11.00 10.83 -15.98
C ASP A 42 11.14 9.56 -15.12
N ALA A 43 10.51 8.45 -15.52
CA ALA A 43 10.42 7.19 -14.78
C ALA A 43 9.74 7.29 -13.40
N MET A 44 9.24 8.47 -13.03
CA MET A 44 8.43 8.71 -11.84
C MET A 44 7.12 7.93 -11.92
N LEU A 45 6.78 7.24 -10.84
CA LEU A 45 5.55 6.46 -10.73
C LEU A 45 4.46 7.34 -10.12
N ASN A 46 3.48 7.73 -10.94
CA ASN A 46 2.37 8.58 -10.52
C ASN A 46 1.11 7.75 -10.35
N TYR A 47 0.35 8.05 -9.30
CA TYR A 47 -0.96 7.46 -9.05
C TYR A 47 -2.06 8.31 -9.67
N TYR A 48 -3.02 7.65 -10.33
CA TYR A 48 -4.21 8.27 -10.93
C TYR A 48 -5.45 7.71 -10.22
N PRO A 49 -6.17 8.55 -9.45
CA PRO A 49 -7.37 8.13 -8.75
C PRO A 49 -8.53 7.88 -9.73
N SER A 50 -9.38 6.93 -9.39
CA SER A 50 -10.63 6.60 -10.09
C SER A 50 -11.81 7.47 -9.67
N GLY A 51 -11.69 8.19 -8.54
CA GLY A 51 -12.77 8.95 -7.91
C GLY A 51 -13.68 8.11 -7.02
N LYS A 52 -13.35 6.84 -6.80
CA LYS A 52 -14.07 5.90 -5.90
C LYS A 52 -13.32 5.63 -4.60
N GLU A 53 -12.13 6.21 -4.47
CA GLU A 53 -11.31 6.11 -3.28
C GLU A 53 -11.93 6.92 -2.14
N PRO A 54 -11.98 6.38 -0.92
CA PRO A 54 -12.40 7.14 0.24
C PRO A 54 -11.27 8.05 0.71
N GLU A 55 -11.60 9.05 1.53
CA GLU A 55 -10.58 9.81 2.23
C GLU A 55 -9.89 8.90 3.26
N MET A 56 -8.55 8.91 3.29
CA MET A 56 -7.78 7.99 4.14
C MET A 56 -6.77 8.74 5.02
N PHE A 57 -6.81 8.46 6.33
CA PHE A 57 -5.84 8.93 7.30
C PHE A 57 -5.07 7.76 7.89
N LEU A 58 -3.75 7.76 7.70
CA LEU A 58 -2.87 6.73 8.23
C LEU A 58 -2.10 7.29 9.42
N PHE A 59 -2.05 6.53 10.51
CA PHE A 59 -1.32 6.94 11.70
C PHE A 59 -0.65 5.75 12.38
N SER A 60 0.57 5.96 12.87
CA SER A 60 1.35 4.97 13.60
C SER A 60 1.94 5.61 14.86
N ARG A 61 2.04 4.83 15.93
CA ARG A 61 2.66 5.29 17.19
C ARG A 61 4.14 5.62 17.05
N GLN A 62 4.82 4.99 16.08
CA GLN A 62 6.25 5.17 15.82
C GLN A 62 6.50 6.01 14.56
N SER A 63 5.44 6.45 13.87
CA SER A 63 5.46 7.36 12.71
C SER A 63 6.26 6.92 11.48
N LEU A 64 7.01 5.82 11.54
CA LEU A 64 7.86 5.35 10.46
C LEU A 64 7.10 4.33 9.61
N PRO A 65 7.01 4.54 8.27
CA PRO A 65 6.64 3.47 7.36
C PRO A 65 7.63 2.32 7.54
N PHE A 66 7.13 1.09 7.63
CA PHE A 66 8.06 -0.04 7.60
C PHE A 66 8.80 -0.03 6.27
N CYS A 67 10.13 0.00 6.32
CA CYS A 67 10.93 -0.05 5.11
C CYS A 67 10.57 -1.30 4.30
N ALA A 68 10.47 -1.13 2.99
CA ALA A 68 10.40 -2.25 2.07
C ALA A 68 11.55 -3.22 2.40
N ARG A 69 11.25 -4.53 2.43
CA ARG A 69 12.30 -5.53 2.62
C ARG A 69 13.36 -5.31 1.54
N ALA A 70 14.62 -5.24 1.97
CA ALA A 70 15.74 -5.19 1.03
C ALA A 70 15.61 -6.38 0.07
N SER A 71 15.85 -6.13 -1.22
CA SER A 71 16.03 -7.20 -2.18
C SER A 71 17.11 -8.14 -1.65
N ASN A 72 16.86 -9.44 -1.65
CA ASN A 72 17.83 -10.39 -1.15
C ASN A 72 19.03 -10.43 -2.12
N GLN A 73 20.05 -9.65 -1.80
CA GLN A 73 21.30 -9.58 -2.58
C GLN A 73 22.18 -10.82 -2.38
N LYS A 74 21.85 -11.67 -1.40
CA LYS A 74 22.36 -13.04 -1.36
C LYS A 74 21.44 -13.83 -2.28
N GLY A 75 21.92 -14.24 -3.45
CA GLY A 75 21.14 -15.12 -4.33
C GLY A 75 20.64 -16.39 -3.61
N ILE A 76 19.86 -17.20 -4.31
CA ILE A 76 19.29 -18.49 -3.82
C ILE A 76 20.32 -19.48 -3.19
N GLY A 77 21.62 -19.22 -3.30
CA GLY A 77 22.69 -19.99 -2.67
C GLY A 77 23.15 -19.38 -1.34
N GLY A 78 22.51 -19.78 -0.24
CA GLY A 78 22.94 -19.38 1.10
C GLY A 78 22.02 -19.90 2.19
N GLN A 79 21.53 -21.12 2.03
CA GLN A 79 20.87 -21.85 3.12
C GLN A 79 21.91 -22.02 4.24
N HIS A 80 21.53 -21.62 5.45
CA HIS A 80 22.31 -21.83 6.67
C HIS A 80 22.67 -23.32 6.80
N TYR A 81 23.96 -23.64 6.72
CA TYR A 81 24.50 -24.77 7.45
C TYR A 81 24.90 -24.26 8.83
N GLN A 82 24.50 -25.03 9.85
CA GLN A 82 24.51 -24.71 11.28
C GLN A 82 25.84 -24.17 11.79
#